data_AF-D3A170-F1
#
_entry.id   AF-D3A170-F1
#
_cell.length_a   1.000
_cell.length_b   1.000
_cell.length_c   1.000
_cell.angle_alpha   90.00
_cell.angle_beta   90.00
_cell.angle_gamma   90.00
#
_symmetry.space_group_name_H-M   'P 1'
#
loop_
_entity.id
_entity.type
_entity.pdbx_description
1 polymer ?
#
loop_
_entity_poly.entity_id
_entity_poly.type
_entity_poly.pdbx_seq_one_letter_code
_entity_poly.pdbx_strand_id
1 'polypeptide(L)' 'KLTCQGNPAYLTEIQISIKADAINAPLSANSFLPQPHPGNCGKTFVIDKAGY' A
#
# COMPACT_ATOMS: atom_id res chain seq x y z
N LYS A 1 0.34 2.87 4.53
CA LYS A 1 1.65 2.30 4.93
C LYS A 1 2.17 1.35 3.88
N LEU A 2 3.42 1.54 3.46
CA LEU A 2 4.14 0.62 2.58
C LEU A 2 5.35 0.09 3.36
N THR A 3 5.39 -1.23 3.55
CA THR A 3 6.51 -1.89 4.25
C THR A 3 7.35 -2.66 3.24
N CYS A 4 8.64 -2.35 3.19
CA CYS A 4 9.62 -2.99 2.33
C CYS A 4 10.65 -3.78 3.16
N GLN A 5 11.16 -4.86 2.59
CA GLN A 5 12.21 -5.67 3.20
C GLN A 5 13.24 -6.11 2.15
N GLY A 6 14.46 -6.40 2.61
CA GLY A 6 15.55 -6.89 1.77
C GLY A 6 16.38 -5.80 1.08
N ASN A 7 17.38 -6.26 0.31
CA ASN A 7 18.20 -5.44 -0.57
C ASN A 7 18.34 -6.19 -1.92
N PRO A 8 17.61 -5.79 -2.97
CA PRO A 8 16.83 -4.55 -3.10
C PRO A 8 15.57 -4.54 -2.23
N ALA A 9 15.01 -3.35 -1.99
CA ALA A 9 13.84 -3.17 -1.13
C ALA A 9 12.56 -3.66 -1.82
N TYR A 10 12.10 -4.87 -1.47
CA TYR A 10 10.87 -5.47 -1.99
C TYR A 10 9.66 -5.09 -1.14
N LEU A 11 8.55 -4.74 -1.79
CA LEU A 11 7.29 -4.46 -1.12
C LEU A 11 6.69 -5.74 -0.54
N THR A 12 6.49 -5.76 0.79
CA THR A 12 5.98 -6.93 1.54
C THR A 12 4.61 -6.69 2.14
N GLU A 13 4.25 -5.44 2.44
CA GLU A 13 2.96 -5.09 3.04
C GLU A 13 2.45 -3.77 2.50
N ILE A 14 1.15 -3.74 2.20
CA ILE A 14 0.38 -2.54 1.91
C ILE A 14 -0.74 -2.43 2.93
N GLN A 15 -0.80 -1.32 3.66
CA GLN A 15 -1.94 -0.97 4.48
C GLN A 15 -2.55 0.33 3.96
N ILE A 16 -3.85 0.29 3.66
CA ILE A 16 -4.62 1.42 3.16
C ILE A 16 -5.78 1.64 4.12
N SER A 17 -6.05 2.89 4.49
CA SER A 17 -7.28 3.23 5.22
C SER A 17 -8.38 3.58 4.24
N ILE A 18 -9.55 2.99 4.46
CA ILE A 18 -10.78 3.25 3.72
C ILE A 18 -11.71 4.04 4.64
N LYS A 19 -12.46 4.99 4.09
CA LYS A 19 -13.50 5.69 4.85
C LYS A 19 -14.60 4.69 5.25
N ALA A 20 -15.13 4.83 6.46
CA ALA A 20 -16.11 3.88 6.98
C ALA A 20 -17.39 3.81 6.13
N ASP A 21 -17.80 4.93 5.53
CA ASP A 21 -18.95 5.04 4.64
C ASP A 21 -18.75 4.36 3.27
N ALA A 22 -17.51 4.06 2.88
CA ALA A 22 -17.17 3.40 1.63
C ALA A 22 -17.00 1.86 1.79
N ILE A 23 -17.23 1.32 2.99
CA ILE A 23 -17.15 -0.13 3.24
C ILE A 23 -18.22 -0.87 2.41
N ASN A 24 -17.86 -2.02 1.85
CA ASN A 24 -18.69 -2.87 0.97
C ASN A 24 -19.08 -2.27 -0.39
N ALA A 25 -18.61 -1.07 -0.74
CA ALA A 25 -18.75 -0.50 -2.08
C ALA A 25 -17.52 -0.82 -2.95
N PRO A 26 -17.64 -0.77 -4.30
CA PRO A 26 -16.48 -0.80 -5.18
C PRO A 26 -15.47 0.29 -4.79
N LEU A 27 -14.19 -0.09 -4.76
CA LEU A 27 -13.12 0.87 -4.43
C LEU A 27 -12.98 1.92 -5.52
N SER A 28 -12.93 3.18 -5.10
CA SER A 28 -12.66 4.34 -5.94
C SER A 28 -11.60 5.21 -5.28
N ALA A 29 -11.02 6.16 -6.03
CA ALA A 29 -10.06 7.12 -5.46
C ALA A 29 -10.63 7.85 -4.22
N ASN A 30 -11.95 8.07 -4.18
CA ASN A 30 -12.64 8.77 -3.10
C ASN A 30 -12.89 7.88 -1.86
N SER A 31 -12.73 6.56 -1.98
CA SER A 31 -12.90 5.60 -0.89
C SER A 31 -11.75 5.68 0.11
N PHE A 32 -10.58 6.17 -0.30
CA PHE A 32 -9.38 6.17 0.52
C PHE A 32 -9.30 7.40 1.42
N LEU A 33 -8.86 7.16 2.65
CA LEU A 33 -8.49 8.24 3.57
C LEU A 33 -7.08 8.73 3.24
N PRO A 34 -6.85 10.06 3.18
CA PRO A 34 -5.49 10.59 3.14
C PRO A 34 -4.69 10.06 4.33
N GLN A 35 -3.55 9.45 4.06
CA GLN A 35 -2.61 9.03 5.09
C GLN A 35 -1.27 9.76 4.88
N PRO A 36 -0.59 10.22 5.94
CA PRO A 36 0.85 10.48 5.85
C PRO A 36 1.52 9.19 5.39
N HIS A 37 2.67 9.20 4.70
CA HIS A 37 3.30 7.97 4.19
C HIS A 37 3.99 7.21 5.34
N PRO A 38 3.33 6.29 6.07
CA PRO A 38 3.88 5.70 7.27
C PRO A 38 4.51 4.39 6.83
N GLY A 39 5.82 4.32 6.63
CA GLY A 39 6.44 3.12 6.07
C GLY A 39 7.95 3.27 5.96
N ASN A 40 8.63 2.18 5.65
CA ASN A 40 10.08 2.17 5.45
C ASN A 40 10.47 2.01 3.97
N CYS A 41 9.51 1.87 3.05
CA CYS A 41 9.79 1.92 1.62
C CYS A 41 10.31 3.30 1.21
N GLY A 42 11.31 3.33 0.33
CA GLY A 42 11.75 4.57 -0.32
C GLY A 42 10.73 5.08 -1.34
N LYS A 43 11.09 6.17 -2.04
CA LYS A 43 10.31 6.67 -3.19
C LYS A 43 10.24 5.67 -4.34
N THR A 44 11.22 4.76 -4.39
CA THR A 44 11.29 3.63 -5.32
C THR A 44 11.44 2.35 -4.51
N PHE A 45 10.72 1.31 -4.94
CA PHE A 45 10.74 -0.02 -4.35
C PHE A 45 10.42 -1.04 -5.44
N VAL A 46 10.75 -2.30 -5.18
CA VAL A 46 10.51 -3.39 -6.12
C VAL A 46 9.22 -4.09 -5.73
N ILE A 47 8.32 -4.26 -6.70
CA ILE A 47 7.21 -5.21 -6.58
C ILE A 47 7.74 -6.51 -7.15
N ASP A 48 7.82 -7.54 -6.32
CA ASP A 48 8.27 -8.84 -6.79
C ASP A 48 7.35 -9.37 -7.89
N LYS A 49 7.91 -10.12 -8.84
CA LYS A 49 7.14 -10.74 -9.90
C LYS A 49 6.26 -11.81 -9.24
N ALA A 50 4.94 -11.60 -9.26
CA ALA A 50 4.01 -12.64 -8.85
C ALA A 50 4.29 -13.92 -9.66
N GLY A 51 4.79 -14.96 -8.97
CA GLY A 51 5.02 -16.28 -9.55
C GLY A 51 3.71 -17.07 -9.55
N TYR A 52 3.31 -17.47 -10.77
CA TYR A 52 2.16 -18.27 -11.22
C TYR A 52 1.21 -18.89 -10.19
#